data_AF-A0ABD5YYK7-F1
#
_entry.id   AF-A0ABD5YYK7-F1
#
_cell.length_a   1.000
_cell.length_b   1.000
_cell.length_c   1.000
_cell.angle_alpha   90.00
_cell.angle_beta   90.00
_cell.angle_gamma   90.00
#
_symmetry.space_group_name_H-M   'P 1'
#
loop_
_entity.id
_entity.type
_entity.pdbx_description
1 polymer ?
#
loop_
_entity_poly.entity_id
_entity_poly.type
_entity_poly.pdbx_seq_one_letter_code
_entity_poly.pdbx_strand_id
1 'polypeptide(L)'
;MHLRLHVEEIDTAVDRLAGRGDVTVLDAPQTNDDGPTESLTYVFCRVEWGLYLELLEAPDRMPYADETADRQYGPASSWSLRPEHD
;
A
#
# COMPACT_ATOMS: atom_id res chain seq x y z
N MET A 1 -1.77 -12.89 8.21
CA MET A 1 -0.59 -12.82 7.31
C MET A 1 -1.09 -12.32 5.97
N HIS A 2 -0.41 -11.33 5.39
CA HIS A 2 -0.82 -10.66 4.15
C HIS A 2 0.42 -10.19 3.40
N LEU A 3 0.24 -9.83 2.12
CA LEU A 3 1.26 -9.16 1.33
C LEU A 3 0.92 -7.66 1.21
N ARG A 4 1.90 -6.79 1.48
CA ARG A 4 1.77 -5.34 1.29
C ARG A 4 2.30 -4.92 -0.07
N LEU A 5 1.54 -4.07 -0.76
CA LEU A 5 1.95 -3.42 -1.99
C LEU A 5 1.86 -1.91 -1.78
N HIS A 6 2.97 -1.22 -2.02
CA HIS A 6 2.97 0.24 -2.05
C HIS A 6 2.32 0.72 -3.35
N VAL A 7 1.45 1.72 -3.24
CA VAL A 7 0.80 2.39 -4.36
C VAL A 7 0.96 3.90 -4.19
N GLU A 8 1.05 4.61 -5.31
CA GLU A 8 1.17 6.08 -5.31
C GLU A 8 -0.16 6.78 -5.03
N GLU A 9 -1.28 6.18 -5.46
CA GLU A 9 -2.62 6.76 -5.37
C GLU A 9 -3.62 5.69 -4.89
N ILE A 10 -3.86 5.61 -3.58
CA ILE A 10 -4.61 4.51 -3.00
C ILE A 10 -6.07 4.49 -3.43
N ASP A 11 -6.71 5.65 -3.55
CA ASP A 11 -8.11 5.75 -3.99
C ASP A 11 -8.28 5.21 -5.41
N THR A 12 -7.39 5.59 -6.33
CA THR A 12 -7.38 5.09 -7.71
C THR A 12 -7.16 3.57 -7.76
N ALA A 13 -6.31 3.04 -6.88
CA ALA A 13 -6.06 1.59 -6.80
C ALA A 13 -7.29 0.84 -6.26
N VAL A 14 -7.94 1.37 -5.21
CA VAL A 14 -9.17 0.81 -4.64
C VAL A 14 -10.30 0.81 -5.65
N ASP A 15 -10.54 1.92 -6.34
CA ASP A 15 -11.59 2.03 -7.37
C ASP A 15 -11.40 0.96 -8.47
N ARG A 16 -10.16 0.75 -8.91
CA ARG A 16 -9.85 -0.29 -9.90
C ARG A 16 -10.07 -1.70 -9.37
N LEU A 17 -9.72 -1.97 -8.12
CA LEU A 17 -9.90 -3.30 -7.53
C LEU A 17 -11.36 -3.60 -7.20
N ALA A 18 -12.11 -2.60 -6.71
CA ALA A 18 -13.54 -2.72 -6.42
C ALA A 18 -14.37 -3.04 -7.67
N GLY A 19 -13.90 -2.60 -8.85
CA GLY A 19 -14.51 -2.95 -10.13
C GLY A 19 -14.27 -4.41 -10.59
N ARG A 20 -13.45 -5.20 -9.88
CA ARG A 20 -13.15 -6.58 -10.25
C ARG A 20 -14.04 -7.59 -9.53
N GLY A 21 -14.42 -8.66 -10.23
CA GLY A 21 -15.23 -9.74 -9.65
C GLY A 21 -14.46 -10.71 -8.74
N ASP A 22 -13.12 -10.67 -8.76
CA ASP A 22 -12.22 -11.59 -8.05
C ASP A 22 -11.55 -10.97 -6.81
N VAL A 23 -11.94 -9.74 -6.44
CA VAL A 23 -11.39 -9.00 -5.29
C VAL A 23 -12.53 -8.45 -4.43
N THR A 24 -12.40 -8.62 -3.12
CA THR A 24 -13.24 -7.96 -2.11
C THR A 24 -12.43 -6.91 -1.37
N VAL A 25 -12.76 -5.64 -1.55
CA VAL A 25 -12.25 -4.55 -0.69
C VAL A 25 -12.96 -4.64 0.66
N LEU A 26 -12.21 -4.70 1.76
CA LEU A 26 -12.77 -5.01 3.08
C LEU A 26 -13.32 -3.79 3.81
N ASP A 27 -12.78 -2.61 3.55
CA ASP A 27 -13.23 -1.33 4.12
C ASP A 27 -12.74 -0.14 3.25
N ALA A 28 -13.13 1.08 3.59
CA ALA A 28 -12.53 2.28 3.02
C ALA A 28 -11.06 2.46 3.49
N PRO A 29 -10.21 3.14 2.69
CA PRO A 29 -8.88 3.54 3.13
C PRO A 29 -8.88 4.22 4.49
N GLN A 30 -7.93 3.84 5.34
CA GLN A 30 -7.72 4.39 6.67
C GLN A 30 -6.36 5.07 6.72
N THR A 31 -6.29 6.26 7.29
CA THR A 31 -5.04 7.00 7.53
C THR A 31 -4.74 6.94 9.03
N ASN A 32 -3.50 6.63 9.38
CA ASN A 32 -3.07 6.69 10.78
C ASN A 32 -2.94 8.15 11.24
N ASP A 33 -3.68 8.52 12.28
CA ASP A 33 -3.68 9.88 12.83
C ASP A 33 -2.46 10.19 13.70
N ASP A 34 -1.79 9.18 14.26
CA ASP A 34 -0.64 9.36 15.15
C ASP A 34 0.38 8.20 15.10
N GLY A 35 1.51 8.40 15.79
CA GLY A 35 2.50 7.37 16.08
C GLY A 35 3.60 7.23 15.00
N PRO A 36 4.39 6.14 15.05
CA PRO A 36 5.57 5.97 14.19
C PRO A 36 5.21 5.86 12.69
N THR A 37 3.94 5.58 12.38
CA THR A 37 3.40 5.45 11.03
C THR A 37 2.27 6.45 10.77
N GLU A 38 2.26 7.59 11.47
CA GLU A 38 1.37 8.72 11.19
C GLU A 38 1.41 9.07 9.69
N SER A 39 0.26 9.46 9.14
CA SER A 39 0.05 9.78 7.72
C SER A 39 0.16 8.61 6.74
N LEU A 40 0.45 7.38 7.20
CA LEU A 40 0.31 6.19 6.35
C LEU A 40 -1.17 5.92 6.09
N THR A 41 -1.55 5.82 4.82
CA THR A 41 -2.89 5.41 4.41
C THR A 41 -2.85 3.96 3.91
N TYR A 42 -3.80 3.12 4.32
CA TYR A 42 -3.85 1.71 3.95
C TYR A 42 -5.27 1.18 3.80
N VAL A 43 -5.41 0.08 3.08
CA VAL A 43 -6.67 -0.66 2.94
C VAL A 43 -6.39 -2.14 2.72
N PHE A 44 -7.25 -3.00 3.28
CA PHE A 44 -7.16 -4.43 3.06
C PHE A 44 -8.14 -4.89 1.98
N CYS A 45 -7.65 -5.79 1.13
CA CYS A 45 -8.43 -6.50 0.13
C CYS A 45 -8.23 -7.99 0.30
N ARG A 46 -9.22 -8.80 -0.08
CA ARG A 46 -9.12 -10.25 -0.18
C ARG A 46 -9.31 -10.68 -1.63
N VAL A 47 -8.35 -11.41 -2.17
CA VAL A 47 -8.47 -11.99 -3.52
C VAL A 47 -9.14 -13.37 -3.44
N GLU A 48 -9.70 -13.83 -4.57
CA GLU A 48 -10.55 -15.04 -4.63
C GLU A 48 -9.93 -16.30 -4.01
N TRP A 49 -8.62 -16.50 -4.18
CA TRP A 49 -7.89 -17.64 -3.62
C TRP A 49 -7.53 -17.49 -2.13
N GLY A 50 -8.04 -16.45 -1.46
CA GLY A 50 -8.00 -16.28 -0.01
C GLY A 50 -6.82 -15.46 0.53
N LEU A 51 -5.89 -15.01 -0.32
CA LEU A 51 -4.81 -14.12 0.13
C LEU A 51 -5.38 -12.76 0.54
N TYR A 52 -4.87 -12.24 1.65
CA TYR A 52 -5.07 -10.85 2.05
C TYR A 52 -3.96 -10.00 1.44
N LEU A 53 -4.36 -8.95 0.73
CA LEU A 53 -3.48 -7.89 0.25
C LEU A 53 -3.75 -6.65 1.09
N GLU A 54 -2.69 -5.90 1.38
CA GLU A 54 -2.80 -4.54 1.88
C GLU A 54 -2.20 -3.61 0.85
N LEU A 55 -3.01 -2.68 0.36
CA LEU A 55 -2.48 -1.54 -0.37
C LEU A 55 -2.14 -0.46 0.63
N LEU A 56 -1.04 0.24 0.40
CA LEU A 56 -0.65 1.35 1.24
C LEU A 56 -0.03 2.47 0.43
N GLU A 57 -0.34 3.68 0.82
CA GLU A 57 0.26 4.92 0.34
C GLU A 57 1.00 5.54 1.52
N ALA A 58 2.30 5.71 1.35
CA ALA A 58 3.19 6.21 2.39
C ALA A 58 3.54 7.66 2.09
N PRO A 59 3.69 8.53 3.12
CA PRO A 59 4.32 9.82 2.92
C PRO A 59 5.76 9.64 2.43
N ASP A 60 6.32 10.68 1.81
CA ASP A 60 7.72 10.70 1.33
C ASP A 60 8.72 10.24 2.40
N ARG A 61 8.40 10.53 3.67
CA ARG A 61 9.20 10.13 4.82
C ARG A 61 8.29 9.75 5.99
N MET A 62 8.47 8.54 6.50
CA MET A 62 7.76 8.06 7.69
C MET A 62 8.33 8.67 8.98
N PRO A 63 7.50 8.96 9.99
CA PRO A 63 7.95 9.50 11.28
C PRO A 63 9.02 8.65 11.96
N TYR A 64 8.89 7.31 11.93
CA TYR A 64 9.90 6.43 12.52
C TYR A 64 11.29 6.65 11.94
N ALA A 65 11.42 7.16 10.71
CA ALA A 65 12.72 7.37 10.06
C ALA A 65 13.58 8.42 10.76
N ASP A 66 12.97 9.28 11.59
CA ASP A 66 13.68 10.31 12.35
C ASP A 66 14.12 9.84 13.73
N GLU A 67 13.47 8.80 14.27
CA GLU A 67 13.68 8.37 15.65
C GLU A 67 14.57 7.13 15.80
N THR A 68 14.65 6.28 14.78
CA THR A 68 15.55 5.11 14.81
C THR A 68 16.86 5.40 14.07
N ALA A 69 17.92 4.64 14.34
CA ALA A 69 19.12 4.56 13.49
C ALA A 69 19.05 3.38 12.51
N ASP A 70 18.20 2.40 12.79
CA ASP A 70 17.97 1.23 11.94
C ASP A 70 17.05 1.62 10.78
N ARG A 71 17.56 1.55 9.56
CA ARG A 71 16.83 1.98 8.36
C ARG A 71 16.21 0.77 7.68
N GLN A 72 14.91 0.85 7.39
CA GLN A 72 14.31 -0.02 6.39
C GLN A 72 14.91 0.31 5.02
N TYR A 73 15.09 -0.69 4.17
CA TYR A 73 15.36 -0.42 2.76
C TYR A 73 14.14 0.28 2.16
N GLY A 74 14.35 1.48 1.64
CA GLY A 74 13.31 2.21 0.93
C GLY A 74 13.02 1.60 -0.45
N PRO A 75 11.90 2.00 -1.08
CA PRO A 75 11.69 1.72 -2.49
C PRO A 75 12.83 2.30 -3.33
N ALA A 76 13.13 1.69 -4.47
CA ALA A 76 14.07 2.27 -5.43
C ALA A 76 13.64 3.70 -5.81
N SER A 77 14.61 4.60 -6.06
CA SER A 77 14.35 6.00 -6.42
C SER A 77 13.55 6.17 -7.71
N SER A 78 13.45 5.12 -8.53
CA SER A 78 12.51 5.02 -9.65
C SER A 78 12.21 3.56 -9.93
N TRP A 79 10.95 3.23 -10.17
CA TRP A 79 10.49 1.94 -10.70
C TRP A 79 9.89 2.17 -12.09
N SER A 80 10.74 2.18 -13.13
CA SER A 80 10.29 2.40 -14.52
C SER A 80 10.12 1.11 -15.32
N LEU A 81 10.18 -0.07 -14.69
CA LEU A 81 10.04 -1.36 -15.38
C LEU A 81 8.58 -1.80 -15.39
N ARG A 82 7.82 -1.27 -16.34
CA ARG A 82 6.67 -2.01 -16.88
C ARG A 82 7.18 -2.77 -18.10
N PRO A 83 7.42 -4.09 -18.04
CA PRO A 83 7.72 -4.84 -19.25
C PRO A 83 6.58 -4.62 -20.24
N GLU A 84 6.93 -4.35 -21.50
CA GLU A 84 5.97 -4.28 -22.58
C GLU A 84 5.24 -5.63 -22.63
N HIS A 85 3.91 -5.61 -22.59
CA HIS A 85 3.12 -6.82 -22.73
C HIS A 85 2.95 -7.07 -24.24
N ASP A 86 3.59 -8.12 -24.76
CA ASP A 86 3.26 -8.72 -26.07
C ASP A 86 1.91 -9.45 -26.02
#